data_AF-A0A4Q2XMB8-F1
#
_entry.id   AF-A0A4Q2XMB8-F1
#
_cell.length_a   1.000
_cell.length_b   1.000
_cell.length_c   1.000
_cell.angle_alpha   90.00
_cell.angle_beta   90.00
_cell.angle_gamma   90.00
#
_symmetry.space_group_name_H-M   'P 1'
#
loop_
_entity.id
_entity.type
_entity.pdbx_description
1 polymer ?
#
loop_
_entity_poly.entity_id
_entity_poly.type
_entity_poly.pdbx_seq_one_letter_code
_entity_poly.pdbx_strand_id
1 'polypeptide(L)'
;MPQDGRSGLSGRSGQFKNGKARGLAALVFTLILHTVLWAVFCFALGVTLQRSEELIADFGIIPSKLAGDVVRAGSSLNGWFFWGLLILDVGICLLAHTFGGRRGLRRWTMAAAAGMVGVLVLCLHEVAAPIQRMADQWTPPVPSAASTADSASHADVESARRIYEMLKARHEAGIATPLELLDAVHDLDVAEARAAHSDAAATAATLKWSKARMELIKARHGAGVATLLDVLDARRDLAVAEARTANNPAGAAAAELDWARAKLELLSRQYEAGNINSLEVERAKADLRRAESQMPPAAPPREPQPPANRSSPPAHTPVDPLPEVRGNPEPVNMNRQIQPKKRPVPQLPPWRRAGHHWA
;
A
#
# COMPACT_ATOMS: atom_id res chain seq x y z
N MET A 1 -2.63 100.87 22.30
CA MET A 1 -1.50 99.96 22.63
C MET A 1 -1.78 98.61 22.00
N PRO A 2 -0.93 98.11 21.09
CA PRO A 2 -1.14 96.80 20.46
C PRO A 2 -0.63 95.68 21.38
N GLN A 3 -1.41 94.61 21.50
CA GLN A 3 -1.03 93.37 22.18
C GLN A 3 -0.42 92.38 21.20
N ASP A 4 0.61 91.70 21.68
CA ASP A 4 1.39 90.66 21.03
C ASP A 4 0.55 89.45 20.59
N GLY A 5 0.62 89.14 19.30
CA GLY A 5 0.11 87.91 18.69
C GLY A 5 1.24 87.00 18.23
N ARG A 6 2.02 86.45 19.15
CA ARG A 6 3.00 85.38 18.87
C ARG A 6 2.72 84.18 19.78
N SER A 7 1.94 83.23 19.30
CA SER A 7 1.96 81.86 19.84
C SER A 7 1.45 80.87 18.78
N GLY A 8 2.11 79.71 18.67
CA GLY A 8 1.49 78.53 18.07
C GLY A 8 2.19 77.82 16.90
N LEU A 9 3.52 77.80 16.81
CA LEU A 9 4.23 76.92 15.85
C LEU A 9 5.40 76.15 16.50
N SER A 10 5.15 75.40 17.58
CA SER A 10 6.18 74.53 18.20
C SER A 10 5.69 73.12 18.56
N GLY A 11 4.68 72.59 17.84
CA GLY A 11 4.06 71.30 18.20
C GLY A 11 4.17 70.14 17.22
N ARG A 12 4.81 70.28 16.04
CA ARG A 12 4.61 69.31 14.94
C ARG A 12 5.83 68.48 14.50
N SER A 13 7.00 68.61 15.14
CA SER A 13 8.22 67.87 14.73
C SER A 13 8.39 66.50 15.39
N GLY A 14 7.65 66.19 16.47
CA GLY A 14 7.77 64.91 17.19
C GLY A 14 6.94 63.74 16.65
N GLN A 15 5.86 64.01 15.92
CA GLN A 15 4.90 62.97 15.50
C GLN A 15 5.31 62.21 14.22
N PHE A 16 6.22 62.76 13.41
CA PHE A 16 6.64 62.14 12.16
C PHE A 16 7.65 60.98 12.32
N LYS A 17 8.42 60.93 13.42
CA LYS A 17 9.42 59.86 13.63
C LYS A 17 8.77 58.53 14.05
N ASN A 18 7.71 58.55 14.85
CA ASN A 18 7.03 57.33 15.32
C ASN A 18 6.17 56.66 14.23
N GLY A 19 5.73 57.41 13.21
CA GLY A 19 4.95 56.86 12.10
C GLY A 19 5.76 55.95 11.17
N LYS A 20 7.03 56.29 10.91
CA LYS A 20 7.91 55.53 10.02
C LYS A 20 8.29 54.16 10.61
N ALA A 21 8.64 54.12 11.90
CA ALA A 21 8.98 52.87 12.60
C ALA A 21 7.80 51.88 12.62
N ARG A 22 6.57 52.39 12.85
CA ARG A 22 5.33 51.59 12.83
C ARG A 22 4.89 51.14 11.44
N GLY A 23 5.35 51.82 10.38
CA GLY A 23 5.14 51.42 8.99
C GLY A 23 6.07 50.28 8.59
N LEU A 24 7.36 50.42 8.91
CA LEU A 24 8.38 49.40 8.64
C LEU A 24 8.08 48.08 9.36
N ALA A 25 7.71 48.14 10.64
CA ALA A 25 7.36 46.93 11.40
C ALA A 25 6.16 46.17 10.79
N ALA A 26 5.17 46.89 10.26
CA ALA A 26 4.02 46.28 9.60
C ALA A 26 4.40 45.60 8.28
N LEU A 27 5.27 46.23 7.48
CA LEU A 27 5.79 45.65 6.24
C LEU A 27 6.59 44.37 6.53
N VAL A 28 7.53 44.42 7.49
CA VAL A 28 8.37 43.28 7.86
C VAL A 28 7.50 42.11 8.35
N PHE A 29 6.51 42.38 9.19
CA PHE A 29 5.57 41.35 9.65
C PHE A 29 4.80 40.71 8.49
N THR A 30 4.28 41.51 7.54
CA THR A 30 3.55 40.98 6.39
C THR A 30 4.45 40.13 5.50
N LEU A 31 5.71 40.52 5.28
CA LEU A 31 6.67 39.74 4.51
C LEU A 31 6.97 38.39 5.18
N ILE A 32 7.18 38.36 6.50
CA ILE A 32 7.38 37.11 7.25
C ILE A 32 6.14 36.21 7.12
N LEU A 33 4.94 36.77 7.32
CA LEU A 33 3.69 36.03 7.22
C LEU A 33 3.52 35.41 5.82
N HIS A 34 3.74 36.18 4.76
CA HIS A 34 3.67 35.70 3.39
C HIS A 34 4.70 34.62 3.11
N THR A 35 5.94 34.77 3.61
CA THR A 35 7.00 33.74 3.46
C THR A 35 6.55 32.41 4.08
N VAL A 36 5.97 32.45 5.28
CA VAL A 36 5.42 31.26 5.94
C VAL A 36 4.24 30.67 5.16
N LEU A 37 3.31 31.50 4.67
CA LEU A 37 2.17 31.04 3.89
C LEU A 37 2.60 30.37 2.58
N TRP A 38 3.56 30.94 1.86
CA TRP A 38 4.13 30.34 0.66
C TRP A 38 4.86 29.03 0.97
N ALA A 39 5.60 28.95 2.06
CA ALA A 39 6.28 27.72 2.46
C ALA A 39 5.25 26.60 2.76
N VAL A 40 4.18 26.91 3.49
CA VAL A 40 3.09 25.97 3.77
C VAL A 40 2.37 25.57 2.48
N PHE A 41 2.12 26.52 1.57
CA PHE A 41 1.48 26.25 0.28
C PHE A 41 2.32 25.34 -0.61
N CYS A 42 3.63 25.62 -0.74
CA CYS A 42 4.55 24.78 -1.50
C CYS A 42 4.74 23.40 -0.87
N PHE A 43 4.74 23.31 0.46
CA PHE A 43 4.73 22.02 1.14
C PHE A 43 3.44 21.25 0.86
N ALA A 44 2.28 21.89 0.96
CA ALA A 44 0.98 21.27 0.66
C ALA A 44 0.91 20.79 -0.79
N LEU A 45 1.38 21.60 -1.75
CA LEU A 45 1.52 21.21 -3.16
C LEU A 45 2.49 20.04 -3.33
N GLY A 46 3.64 20.06 -2.67
CA GLY A 46 4.61 18.97 -2.70
C GLY A 46 3.99 17.66 -2.22
N VAL A 47 3.31 17.69 -1.08
CA VAL A 47 2.61 16.52 -0.53
C VAL A 47 1.49 16.07 -1.45
N THR A 48 0.65 16.97 -1.98
CA THR A 48 -0.44 16.56 -2.89
C THR A 48 0.08 16.01 -4.21
N LEU A 49 1.13 16.59 -4.77
CA LEU A 49 1.77 16.09 -5.99
C LEU A 49 2.45 14.73 -5.74
N GLN A 50 3.16 14.57 -4.63
CA GLN A 50 3.79 13.30 -4.27
C GLN A 50 2.75 12.20 -4.01
N ARG A 51 1.65 12.53 -3.31
CA ARG A 51 0.53 11.60 -3.12
C ARG A 51 -0.17 11.26 -4.43
N SER A 52 -0.24 12.22 -5.36
CA SER A 52 -0.76 11.95 -6.70
C SER A 52 0.17 11.06 -7.51
N GLU A 53 1.50 11.18 -7.33
CA GLU A 53 2.49 10.29 -7.94
C GLU A 53 2.38 8.86 -7.37
N GLU A 54 2.20 8.73 -6.05
CA GLU A 54 1.93 7.45 -5.38
C GLU A 54 0.61 6.84 -5.86
N LEU A 55 -0.48 7.63 -5.94
CA LEU A 55 -1.76 7.16 -6.49
C LEU A 55 -1.62 6.74 -7.96
N ILE A 56 -0.97 7.55 -8.80
CA ILE A 56 -0.75 7.24 -10.23
C ILE A 56 0.09 5.97 -10.38
N ALA A 57 1.11 5.79 -9.53
CA ALA A 57 1.93 4.58 -9.49
C ALA A 57 1.14 3.36 -8.99
N ASP A 58 0.29 3.53 -7.98
CA ASP A 58 -0.60 2.49 -7.45
C ASP A 58 -1.67 2.07 -8.46
N PHE A 59 -2.12 2.98 -9.33
CA PHE A 59 -3.03 2.71 -10.45
C PHE A 59 -2.32 2.15 -11.70
N GLY A 60 -1.02 1.88 -11.65
CA GLY A 60 -0.28 1.24 -12.74
C GLY A 60 -0.12 2.10 -14.00
N ILE A 61 -0.55 3.36 -13.96
CA ILE A 61 -0.36 4.30 -15.05
C ILE A 61 1.12 4.67 -15.00
N ILE A 62 1.95 4.11 -15.89
CA ILE A 62 3.25 4.73 -16.19
C ILE A 62 2.91 6.18 -16.48
N PRO A 63 3.37 7.14 -15.66
CA PRO A 63 3.19 8.53 -16.01
C PRO A 63 3.86 8.62 -17.37
N SER A 64 3.09 8.93 -18.42
CA SER A 64 3.64 9.15 -19.75
C SER A 64 4.92 9.96 -19.56
N LYS A 65 5.97 9.75 -20.36
CA LYS A 65 7.23 10.49 -20.19
C LYS A 65 6.98 11.97 -19.86
N LEU A 66 5.95 12.56 -20.47
CA LEU A 66 5.33 13.84 -20.13
C LEU A 66 4.88 14.02 -18.66
N ALA A 67 4.06 13.17 -18.07
CA ALA A 67 3.63 13.26 -16.66
C ALA A 67 4.79 13.03 -15.68
N GLY A 68 5.72 12.11 -15.98
CA GLY A 68 6.91 11.89 -15.15
C GLY A 68 7.85 13.09 -15.24
N ASP A 69 8.01 13.64 -16.45
CA ASP A 69 8.76 14.87 -16.69
C ASP A 69 8.02 16.10 -16.12
N VAL A 70 6.68 16.12 -16.02
CA VAL A 70 5.90 17.22 -15.40
C VAL A 70 5.96 17.16 -13.89
N VAL A 71 5.96 15.97 -13.27
CA VAL A 71 6.12 15.81 -11.82
C VAL A 71 7.58 16.08 -11.41
N ARG A 72 8.55 15.59 -12.19
CA ARG A 72 9.98 15.83 -11.98
C ARG A 72 10.39 17.27 -12.33
N ALA A 73 9.79 17.83 -13.38
CA ALA A 73 9.85 19.26 -13.63
C ALA A 73 9.17 19.98 -12.48
N GLY A 74 8.03 19.53 -11.96
CA GLY A 74 7.31 20.08 -10.82
C GLY A 74 8.17 20.12 -9.55
N SER A 75 8.93 19.07 -9.24
CA SER A 75 9.85 19.03 -8.09
C SER A 75 11.05 19.96 -8.30
N SER A 76 11.58 20.07 -9.52
CA SER A 76 12.67 20.99 -9.86
C SER A 76 12.21 22.46 -9.97
N LEU A 77 10.98 22.67 -10.44
CA LEU A 77 10.27 23.94 -10.53
C LEU A 77 9.90 24.38 -9.13
N ASN A 78 9.58 23.50 -8.18
CA ASN A 78 9.16 23.90 -6.84
C ASN A 78 10.21 24.80 -6.16
N GLY A 79 11.50 24.56 -6.38
CA GLY A 79 12.57 25.44 -5.91
C GLY A 79 12.56 26.81 -6.62
N TRP A 80 12.66 26.82 -7.94
CA TRP A 80 12.77 28.07 -8.73
C TRP A 80 11.48 28.90 -8.75
N PHE A 81 10.34 28.22 -8.80
CA PHE A 81 9.00 28.78 -8.78
C PHE A 81 8.68 29.39 -7.41
N PHE A 82 9.09 28.74 -6.31
CA PHE A 82 8.99 29.34 -4.97
C PHE A 82 9.78 30.63 -4.88
N TRP A 83 11.06 30.63 -5.29
CA TRP A 83 11.88 31.84 -5.25
C TRP A 83 11.34 32.94 -6.18
N GLY A 84 10.87 32.58 -7.38
CA GLY A 84 10.26 33.53 -8.32
C GLY A 84 8.98 34.18 -7.77
N LEU A 85 8.07 33.36 -7.21
CA LEU A 85 6.84 33.86 -6.59
C LEU A 85 7.12 34.69 -5.34
N LEU A 86 8.09 34.28 -4.51
CA LEU A 86 8.49 35.03 -3.32
C LEU A 86 9.05 36.41 -3.70
N ILE A 87 9.94 36.49 -4.70
CA ILE A 87 10.50 37.77 -5.18
C ILE A 87 9.39 38.67 -5.72
N LEU A 88 8.47 38.11 -6.53
CA LEU A 88 7.32 38.84 -7.06
C LEU A 88 6.44 39.38 -5.92
N ASP A 89 6.13 38.54 -4.94
CA ASP A 89 5.30 38.89 -3.79
C ASP A 89 5.95 39.95 -2.88
N VAL A 90 7.27 39.87 -2.66
CA VAL A 90 8.04 40.92 -1.98
C VAL A 90 7.92 42.24 -2.75
N GLY A 91 8.08 42.22 -4.07
CA GLY A 91 7.93 43.39 -4.93
C GLY A 91 6.53 44.01 -4.83
N ILE A 92 5.48 43.18 -4.88
CA ILE A 92 4.10 43.64 -4.77
C ILE A 92 3.79 44.15 -3.35
N CYS A 93 4.33 43.54 -2.29
CA CYS A 93 4.20 44.04 -0.93
C CYS A 93 4.82 45.43 -0.76
N LEU A 94 5.98 45.67 -1.39
CA LEU A 94 6.61 46.99 -1.40
C LEU A 94 5.75 48.02 -2.15
N LEU A 95 5.24 47.67 -3.33
CA LEU A 95 4.30 48.49 -4.11
C LEU A 95 3.00 48.79 -3.34
N ALA A 96 2.38 47.77 -2.74
CA ALA A 96 1.16 47.91 -1.96
C ALA A 96 1.37 48.80 -0.72
N HIS A 97 2.57 48.73 -0.11
CA HIS A 97 2.94 49.58 1.01
C HIS A 97 3.16 51.03 0.57
N THR A 98 3.90 51.27 -0.52
CA THR A 98 4.21 52.63 -1.00
C THR A 98 2.97 53.36 -1.48
N PHE A 99 2.06 52.70 -2.20
CA PHE A 99 0.86 53.34 -2.75
C PHE A 99 -0.37 53.31 -1.82
N GLY A 100 -0.50 52.28 -0.96
CA GLY A 100 -1.71 52.06 -0.15
C GLY A 100 -1.49 52.02 1.37
N GLY A 101 -0.24 52.14 1.83
CA GLY A 101 0.10 52.00 3.25
C GLY A 101 -0.39 50.68 3.83
N ARG A 102 -0.96 50.70 5.04
CA ARG A 102 -1.49 49.49 5.70
C ARG A 102 -2.71 48.90 5.01
N ARG A 103 -3.56 49.72 4.39
CA ARG A 103 -4.78 49.23 3.72
C ARG A 103 -4.42 48.52 2.41
N GLY A 104 -3.41 49.02 1.70
CA GLY A 104 -2.84 48.37 0.52
C GLY A 104 -2.30 46.98 0.85
N LEU A 105 -1.44 46.89 1.86
CA LEU A 105 -0.91 45.61 2.37
C LEU A 105 -2.02 44.62 2.73
N ARG A 106 -3.04 45.03 3.50
CA ARG A 106 -4.13 44.14 3.89
C ARG A 106 -4.94 43.62 2.69
N ARG A 107 -5.20 44.47 1.69
CA ARG A 107 -5.88 44.06 0.46
C ARG A 107 -5.06 43.05 -0.33
N TRP A 108 -3.74 43.29 -0.43
CA TRP A 108 -2.83 42.36 -1.09
C TRP A 108 -2.76 41.01 -0.38
N THR A 109 -2.63 40.98 0.95
CA THR A 109 -2.61 39.73 1.72
C THR A 109 -3.88 38.91 1.51
N MET A 110 -5.06 39.55 1.49
CA MET A 110 -6.33 38.86 1.20
C MET A 110 -6.37 38.33 -0.24
N ALA A 111 -5.87 39.10 -1.22
CA ALA A 111 -5.81 38.67 -2.61
C ALA A 111 -4.83 37.50 -2.81
N ALA A 112 -3.66 37.54 -2.17
CA ALA A 112 -2.67 36.48 -2.21
C ALA A 112 -3.22 35.19 -1.59
N ALA A 113 -3.85 35.28 -0.41
CA ALA A 113 -4.48 34.13 0.24
C ALA A 113 -5.60 33.53 -0.62
N ALA A 114 -6.48 34.35 -1.20
CA ALA A 114 -7.53 33.89 -2.11
C ALA A 114 -6.96 33.24 -3.37
N GLY A 115 -5.89 33.79 -3.93
CA GLY A 115 -5.17 33.20 -5.07
C GLY A 115 -4.57 31.84 -4.74
N MET A 116 -3.89 31.70 -3.60
CA MET A 116 -3.33 30.41 -3.15
C MET A 116 -4.43 29.35 -2.96
N VAL A 117 -5.55 29.71 -2.32
CA VAL A 117 -6.69 28.80 -2.15
C VAL A 117 -7.29 28.43 -3.50
N GLY A 118 -7.45 29.38 -4.43
CA GLY A 118 -7.97 29.12 -5.77
C GLY A 118 -7.09 28.16 -6.56
N VAL A 119 -5.77 28.33 -6.53
CA VAL A 119 -4.82 27.41 -7.16
C VAL A 119 -4.89 26.02 -6.53
N LEU A 120 -4.94 25.93 -5.20
CA LEU A 120 -5.07 24.66 -4.49
C LEU A 120 -6.36 23.91 -4.91
N VAL A 121 -7.49 24.62 -4.96
CA VAL A 121 -8.78 24.05 -5.39
C VAL A 121 -8.73 23.61 -6.84
N LEU A 122 -8.13 24.41 -7.74
CA LEU A 122 -7.94 24.02 -9.15
C LEU A 122 -7.07 22.76 -9.27
N CYS A 123 -5.95 22.69 -8.55
CA CYS A 123 -5.10 21.50 -8.53
C CYS A 123 -5.88 20.27 -8.04
N LEU A 124 -6.66 20.41 -6.96
CA LEU A 124 -7.49 19.32 -6.45
C LEU A 124 -8.58 18.90 -7.45
N HIS A 125 -9.20 19.85 -8.14
CA HIS A 125 -10.24 19.58 -9.13
C HIS A 125 -9.68 18.89 -10.39
N GLU A 126 -8.53 19.34 -10.88
CA GLU A 126 -7.81 18.72 -12.00
C GLU A 126 -7.30 17.32 -11.67
N VAL A 127 -7.03 17.01 -10.39
CA VAL A 127 -6.71 15.65 -9.93
C VAL A 127 -7.99 14.81 -9.74
N ALA A 128 -9.08 15.40 -9.25
CA ALA A 128 -10.32 14.69 -8.99
C ALA A 128 -11.05 14.27 -10.29
N ALA A 129 -11.06 15.11 -11.33
CA ALA A 129 -11.79 14.82 -12.56
C ALA A 129 -11.29 13.58 -13.35
N PRO A 130 -9.97 13.32 -13.45
CA PRO A 130 -9.43 12.06 -13.98
C PRO A 130 -9.78 10.86 -13.11
N ILE A 131 -9.66 10.98 -11.78
CA ILE A 131 -9.99 9.90 -10.83
C ILE A 131 -11.47 9.51 -10.96
N GLN A 132 -12.37 10.49 -11.09
CA GLN A 132 -13.81 10.26 -11.27
C GLN A 132 -14.11 9.58 -12.62
N ARG A 133 -13.50 10.05 -13.71
CA ARG A 133 -13.65 9.42 -15.04
C ARG A 133 -13.10 8.00 -15.09
N MET A 134 -12.05 7.71 -14.32
CA MET A 134 -11.52 6.35 -14.17
C MET A 134 -12.46 5.47 -13.36
N ALA A 135 -13.04 5.99 -12.26
CA ALA A 135 -14.03 5.26 -11.47
C ALA A 135 -15.26 4.86 -12.29
N ASP A 136 -15.75 5.74 -13.17
CA ASP A 136 -16.88 5.46 -14.06
C ASP A 136 -16.54 4.46 -15.19
N GLN A 137 -15.26 4.30 -15.54
CA GLN A 137 -14.79 3.31 -16.51
C GLN A 137 -14.51 1.94 -15.88
N TRP A 138 -14.38 1.88 -14.56
CA TRP A 138 -13.95 0.68 -13.81
C TRP A 138 -15.11 -0.09 -13.18
N THR A 139 -16.35 0.39 -13.27
CA THR A 139 -17.55 -0.39 -12.96
C THR A 139 -18.02 -1.15 -14.21
N PRO A 140 -17.64 -2.43 -14.39
CA PRO A 140 -18.27 -3.22 -15.44
C PRO A 140 -19.78 -3.31 -15.15
N PRO A 141 -20.65 -3.22 -16.18
CA PRO A 141 -22.07 -3.46 -15.97
C PRO A 141 -22.24 -4.87 -15.42
N VAL A 142 -22.82 -4.98 -14.23
CA VAL A 142 -23.14 -6.27 -13.59
C VAL A 142 -24.02 -7.07 -14.57
N PRO A 143 -23.54 -8.20 -15.13
CA PRO A 143 -24.38 -8.99 -16.01
C PRO A 143 -25.54 -9.59 -15.20
N SER A 144 -26.75 -9.30 -15.65
CA SER A 144 -28.00 -9.82 -15.12
C SER A 144 -28.00 -11.34 -15.14
N ALA A 145 -28.08 -11.95 -13.96
CA ALA A 145 -28.15 -13.39 -13.77
C ALA A 145 -29.42 -14.00 -14.37
N ALA A 146 -29.32 -14.52 -15.59
CA ALA A 146 -30.25 -15.50 -16.14
C ALA A 146 -29.65 -16.20 -17.37
N SER A 147 -28.86 -17.26 -17.17
CA SER A 147 -28.74 -18.31 -18.20
C SER A 147 -28.30 -19.65 -17.59
N THR A 148 -28.77 -20.71 -18.23
CA THR A 148 -28.59 -22.14 -17.94
C THR A 148 -27.12 -22.54 -17.74
N ALA A 149 -26.87 -23.47 -16.80
CA ALA A 149 -25.54 -23.82 -16.28
C ALA A 149 -24.47 -24.19 -17.34
N ASP A 150 -24.86 -24.77 -18.48
CA ASP A 150 -23.94 -25.11 -19.57
C ASP A 150 -23.64 -23.93 -20.51
N SER A 151 -24.55 -22.96 -20.58
CA SER A 151 -24.37 -21.71 -21.33
C SER A 151 -23.52 -20.71 -20.55
N ALA A 152 -23.59 -20.78 -19.21
CA ALA A 152 -22.83 -19.95 -18.30
C ALA A 152 -21.33 -20.29 -18.34
N SER A 153 -20.94 -21.57 -18.38
CA SER A 153 -19.52 -21.97 -18.35
C SER A 153 -18.71 -21.49 -19.56
N HIS A 154 -19.29 -21.54 -20.77
CA HIS A 154 -18.64 -21.03 -21.98
C HIS A 154 -18.60 -19.50 -22.01
N ALA A 155 -19.69 -18.83 -21.58
CA ALA A 155 -19.74 -17.38 -21.50
C ALA A 155 -18.74 -16.83 -20.46
N ASP A 156 -18.55 -17.52 -19.35
CA ASP A 156 -17.60 -17.17 -18.29
C ASP A 156 -16.15 -17.29 -18.77
N VAL A 157 -15.81 -18.37 -19.49
CA VAL A 157 -14.48 -18.53 -20.10
C VAL A 157 -14.21 -17.46 -21.15
N GLU A 158 -15.19 -17.16 -22.01
CA GLU A 158 -15.02 -16.13 -23.04
C GLU A 158 -14.93 -14.72 -22.45
N SER A 159 -15.66 -14.45 -21.36
CA SER A 159 -15.53 -13.21 -20.58
C SER A 159 -14.14 -13.10 -19.96
N ALA A 160 -13.68 -14.12 -19.23
CA ALA A 160 -12.35 -14.14 -18.62
C ALA A 160 -11.23 -14.01 -19.66
N ARG A 161 -11.39 -14.65 -20.82
CA ARG A 161 -10.44 -14.54 -21.94
C ARG A 161 -10.35 -13.12 -22.48
N ARG A 162 -11.49 -12.44 -22.67
CA ARG A 162 -11.50 -11.03 -23.10
C ARG A 162 -10.82 -10.12 -22.10
N ILE A 163 -11.06 -10.34 -20.80
CA ILE A 163 -10.40 -9.59 -19.71
C ILE A 163 -8.89 -9.83 -19.75
N TYR A 164 -8.44 -11.08 -19.89
CA TYR A 164 -7.03 -11.44 -20.01
C TYR A 164 -6.37 -10.77 -21.22
N GLU A 165 -6.94 -10.87 -22.42
CA GLU A 165 -6.35 -10.26 -23.63
C GLU A 165 -6.28 -8.73 -23.51
N MET A 166 -7.32 -8.11 -22.95
CA MET A 166 -7.31 -6.67 -22.65
C MET A 166 -6.20 -6.30 -21.66
N LEU A 167 -6.08 -7.01 -20.55
CA LEU A 167 -5.08 -6.71 -19.52
C LEU A 167 -3.66 -7.05 -19.97
N LYS A 168 -3.49 -8.06 -20.81
CA LYS A 168 -2.24 -8.38 -21.47
C LYS A 168 -1.81 -7.24 -22.40
N ALA A 169 -2.69 -6.77 -23.28
CA ALA A 169 -2.39 -5.63 -24.15
C ALA A 169 -2.08 -4.36 -23.34
N ARG A 170 -2.84 -4.10 -22.26
CA ARG A 170 -2.54 -3.00 -21.33
C ARG A 170 -1.20 -3.19 -20.63
N HIS A 171 -0.83 -4.41 -20.24
CA HIS A 171 0.45 -4.69 -19.60
C HIS A 171 1.63 -4.51 -20.56
N GLU A 172 1.50 -4.98 -21.80
CA GLU A 172 2.50 -4.77 -22.88
C GLU A 172 2.68 -3.28 -23.21
N ALA A 173 1.60 -2.50 -23.13
CA ALA A 173 1.64 -1.04 -23.24
C ALA A 173 2.15 -0.34 -21.96
N GLY A 174 2.42 -1.08 -20.89
CA GLY A 174 2.87 -0.54 -19.61
C GLY A 174 1.79 0.19 -18.80
N ILE A 175 0.52 -0.07 -19.07
CA ILE A 175 -0.65 0.55 -18.43
C ILE A 175 -1.22 -0.33 -17.30
N ALA A 176 -1.10 -1.65 -17.40
CA ALA A 176 -1.54 -2.59 -16.37
C ALA A 176 -0.35 -3.11 -15.55
N THR A 177 -0.56 -3.25 -14.25
CA THR A 177 0.42 -3.79 -13.32
C THR A 177 0.63 -5.30 -13.53
N PRO A 178 1.81 -5.83 -13.14
CA PRO A 178 2.02 -7.28 -13.14
C PRO A 178 1.02 -8.07 -12.27
N LEU A 179 0.46 -7.43 -11.22
CA LEU A 179 -0.52 -8.06 -10.35
C LEU A 179 -1.88 -8.20 -11.05
N GLU A 180 -2.35 -7.15 -11.74
CA GLU A 180 -3.60 -7.22 -12.52
C GLU A 180 -3.53 -8.28 -13.62
N LEU A 181 -2.39 -8.38 -14.32
CA LEU A 181 -2.20 -9.43 -15.32
C LEU A 181 -2.19 -10.83 -14.66
N LEU A 182 -1.55 -10.97 -13.50
CA LEU A 182 -1.52 -12.23 -12.76
C LEU A 182 -2.94 -12.67 -12.30
N ASP A 183 -3.75 -11.73 -11.85
CA ASP A 183 -5.14 -11.98 -11.44
C ASP A 183 -5.99 -12.38 -12.66
N ALA A 184 -5.82 -11.73 -13.81
CA ALA A 184 -6.52 -12.09 -15.04
C ALA A 184 -6.15 -13.49 -15.57
N VAL A 185 -4.88 -13.87 -15.46
CA VAL A 185 -4.44 -15.24 -15.78
C VAL A 185 -5.09 -16.25 -14.84
N HIS A 186 -5.19 -15.91 -13.55
CA HIS A 186 -5.84 -16.79 -12.57
C HIS A 186 -7.32 -16.99 -12.87
N ASP A 187 -8.05 -15.92 -13.14
CA ASP A 187 -9.48 -15.97 -13.45
C ASP A 187 -9.76 -16.80 -14.70
N LEU A 188 -8.92 -16.67 -15.73
CA LEU A 188 -8.99 -17.49 -16.93
C LEU A 188 -8.70 -18.98 -16.64
N ASP A 189 -7.59 -19.28 -15.94
CA ASP A 189 -7.22 -20.66 -15.58
C ASP A 189 -8.35 -21.33 -14.75
N VAL A 190 -8.99 -20.59 -13.83
CA VAL A 190 -10.12 -21.09 -13.02
C VAL A 190 -11.39 -21.27 -13.85
N ALA A 191 -11.72 -20.32 -14.73
CA ALA A 191 -12.87 -20.42 -15.61
C ALA A 191 -12.74 -21.64 -16.55
N GLU A 192 -11.56 -21.84 -17.15
CA GLU A 192 -11.27 -22.99 -18.01
C GLU A 192 -11.37 -24.32 -17.23
N ALA A 193 -10.82 -24.37 -16.01
CA ALA A 193 -10.91 -25.54 -15.15
C ALA A 193 -12.36 -25.88 -14.76
N ARG A 194 -13.17 -24.87 -14.44
CA ARG A 194 -14.59 -25.04 -14.11
C ARG A 194 -15.43 -25.46 -15.33
N ALA A 195 -15.14 -24.90 -16.51
CA ALA A 195 -15.78 -25.32 -17.76
C ALA A 195 -15.42 -26.77 -18.12
N ALA A 196 -14.24 -27.25 -17.72
CA ALA A 196 -13.85 -28.65 -17.81
C ALA A 196 -14.37 -29.53 -16.65
N HIS A 197 -15.22 -28.99 -15.76
CA HIS A 197 -15.76 -29.65 -14.56
C HIS A 197 -14.66 -30.25 -13.66
N SER A 198 -13.52 -29.57 -13.54
CA SER A 198 -12.37 -30.04 -12.76
C SER A 198 -12.07 -29.11 -11.59
N ASP A 199 -12.69 -29.38 -10.44
CA ASP A 199 -12.41 -28.67 -9.19
C ASP A 199 -10.95 -28.81 -8.74
N ALA A 200 -10.34 -29.95 -9.04
CA ALA A 200 -8.92 -30.20 -8.79
C ALA A 200 -8.03 -29.26 -9.62
N ALA A 201 -8.36 -29.05 -10.91
CA ALA A 201 -7.63 -28.11 -11.76
C ALA A 201 -7.83 -26.66 -11.32
N ALA A 202 -9.04 -26.28 -10.90
CA ALA A 202 -9.32 -24.95 -10.37
C ALA A 202 -8.53 -24.68 -9.09
N THR A 203 -8.47 -25.66 -8.19
CA THR A 203 -7.69 -25.57 -6.95
C THR A 203 -6.18 -25.49 -7.22
N ALA A 204 -5.68 -26.26 -8.20
CA ALA A 204 -4.28 -26.19 -8.63
C ALA A 204 -3.93 -24.82 -9.25
N ALA A 205 -4.83 -24.22 -10.02
CA ALA A 205 -4.70 -22.86 -10.55
C ALA A 205 -4.60 -21.83 -9.43
N THR A 206 -5.45 -21.92 -8.40
CA THR A 206 -5.38 -21.04 -7.21
C THR A 206 -4.06 -21.19 -6.46
N LEU A 207 -3.54 -22.41 -6.31
CA LEU A 207 -2.23 -22.63 -5.67
C LEU A 207 -1.09 -22.01 -6.48
N LYS A 208 -1.10 -22.18 -7.81
CA LYS A 208 -0.12 -21.57 -8.73
C LYS A 208 -0.16 -20.04 -8.64
N TRP A 209 -1.35 -19.44 -8.68
CA TRP A 209 -1.55 -18.00 -8.51
C TRP A 209 -1.05 -17.51 -7.15
N SER A 210 -1.42 -18.18 -6.06
CA SER A 210 -1.03 -17.76 -4.70
C SER A 210 0.48 -17.77 -4.49
N LYS A 211 1.19 -18.75 -5.07
CA LYS A 211 2.67 -18.80 -5.07
C LYS A 211 3.27 -17.62 -5.82
N ALA A 212 2.78 -17.35 -7.04
CA ALA A 212 3.26 -16.23 -7.85
C ALA A 212 2.97 -14.88 -7.19
N ARG A 213 1.78 -14.71 -6.60
CA ARG A 213 1.37 -13.50 -5.89
C ARG A 213 2.24 -13.25 -4.66
N MET A 214 2.55 -14.27 -3.88
CA MET A 214 3.44 -14.12 -2.71
C MET A 214 4.83 -13.61 -3.12
N GLU A 215 5.43 -14.17 -4.16
CA GLU A 215 6.75 -13.72 -4.63
C GLU A 215 6.70 -12.29 -5.19
N LEU A 216 5.65 -11.94 -5.93
CA LEU A 216 5.44 -10.58 -6.43
C LEU A 216 5.26 -9.58 -5.28
N ILE A 217 4.42 -9.89 -4.29
CA ILE A 217 4.16 -9.01 -3.15
C ILE A 217 5.41 -8.86 -2.27
N LYS A 218 6.18 -9.93 -2.03
CA LYS A 218 7.49 -9.82 -1.35
C LYS A 218 8.43 -8.89 -2.09
N ALA A 219 8.52 -9.00 -3.41
CA ALA A 219 9.37 -8.13 -4.22
C ALA A 219 8.91 -6.66 -4.13
N ARG A 220 7.60 -6.40 -4.22
CA ARG A 220 7.02 -5.06 -4.04
C ARG A 220 7.25 -4.51 -2.64
N HIS A 221 7.16 -5.35 -1.60
CA HIS A 221 7.44 -4.94 -0.23
C HIS A 221 8.91 -4.59 -0.04
N GLY A 222 9.83 -5.39 -0.60
CA GLY A 222 11.27 -5.10 -0.59
C GLY A 222 11.64 -3.82 -1.34
N ALA A 223 10.80 -3.40 -2.30
CA ALA A 223 10.92 -2.13 -3.02
C ALA A 223 10.20 -0.95 -2.32
N GLY A 224 9.51 -1.19 -1.19
CA GLY A 224 8.75 -0.17 -0.47
C GLY A 224 7.39 0.20 -1.07
N VAL A 225 6.91 -0.57 -2.06
CA VAL A 225 5.64 -0.34 -2.77
C VAL A 225 4.46 -1.05 -2.11
N ALA A 226 4.69 -2.24 -1.54
CA ALA A 226 3.65 -2.99 -0.82
C ALA A 226 3.84 -2.89 0.69
N THR A 227 2.72 -2.90 1.42
CA THR A 227 2.70 -2.85 2.88
C THR A 227 2.98 -4.22 3.49
N LEU A 228 3.28 -4.24 4.78
CA LEU A 228 3.39 -5.51 5.52
C LEU A 228 2.05 -6.26 5.57
N LEU A 229 0.92 -5.55 5.53
CA LEU A 229 -0.41 -6.18 5.49
C LEU A 229 -0.61 -6.96 4.17
N ASP A 230 -0.17 -6.42 3.04
CA ASP A 230 -0.24 -7.11 1.75
C ASP A 230 0.56 -8.43 1.77
N VAL A 231 1.71 -8.43 2.44
CA VAL A 231 2.54 -9.64 2.62
C VAL A 231 1.83 -10.67 3.49
N LEU A 232 1.12 -10.23 4.54
CA LEU A 232 0.32 -11.13 5.39
C LEU A 232 -0.86 -11.72 4.62
N ASP A 233 -1.57 -10.91 3.83
CA ASP A 233 -2.67 -11.37 2.97
C ASP A 233 -2.21 -12.39 1.94
N ALA A 234 -1.10 -12.13 1.24
CA ALA A 234 -0.53 -13.06 0.27
C ALA A 234 -0.04 -14.37 0.94
N ARG A 235 0.48 -14.29 2.17
CA ARG A 235 0.88 -15.47 2.95
C ARG A 235 -0.34 -16.32 3.35
N ARG A 236 -1.43 -15.67 3.78
CA ARG A 236 -2.69 -16.35 4.08
C ARG A 236 -3.20 -17.09 2.85
N ASP A 237 -3.28 -16.40 1.71
CA ASP A 237 -3.84 -16.98 0.48
C ASP A 237 -3.04 -18.20 0.01
N LEU A 238 -1.71 -18.15 0.12
CA LEU A 238 -0.85 -19.30 -0.14
C LEU A 238 -1.14 -20.47 0.82
N ALA A 239 -1.19 -20.22 2.12
CA ALA A 239 -1.43 -21.26 3.12
C ALA A 239 -2.83 -21.90 2.97
N VAL A 240 -3.85 -21.09 2.68
CA VAL A 240 -5.21 -21.56 2.40
C VAL A 240 -5.25 -22.39 1.12
N ALA A 241 -4.58 -21.97 0.05
CA ALA A 241 -4.52 -22.72 -1.21
C ALA A 241 -3.79 -24.06 -1.05
N GLU A 242 -2.69 -24.10 -0.30
CA GLU A 242 -1.96 -25.32 0.04
C GLU A 242 -2.84 -26.30 0.84
N ALA A 243 -3.53 -25.80 1.87
CA ALA A 243 -4.43 -26.61 2.68
C ALA A 243 -5.62 -27.16 1.87
N ARG A 244 -6.20 -26.36 0.96
CA ARG A 244 -7.28 -26.80 0.06
C ARG A 244 -6.81 -27.89 -0.91
N THR A 245 -5.62 -27.72 -1.50
CA THR A 245 -5.07 -28.74 -2.43
C THR A 245 -4.78 -30.05 -1.69
N ALA A 246 -4.44 -29.98 -0.39
CA ALA A 246 -4.26 -31.14 0.48
C ALA A 246 -5.57 -31.72 1.06
N ASN A 247 -6.75 -31.19 0.69
CA ASN A 247 -8.05 -31.53 1.30
C ASN A 247 -8.05 -31.43 2.84
N ASN A 248 -7.34 -30.44 3.38
CA ASN A 248 -7.20 -30.21 4.82
C ASN A 248 -7.97 -28.95 5.25
N PRO A 249 -9.29 -29.03 5.53
CA PRO A 249 -10.10 -27.87 5.93
C PRO A 249 -9.66 -27.28 7.27
N ALA A 250 -9.15 -28.11 8.19
CA ALA A 250 -8.61 -27.63 9.46
C ALA A 250 -7.33 -26.79 9.26
N GLY A 251 -6.48 -27.18 8.30
CA GLY A 251 -5.31 -26.40 7.91
C GLY A 251 -5.67 -25.04 7.30
N ALA A 252 -6.72 -24.99 6.49
CA ALA A 252 -7.22 -23.73 5.92
C ALA A 252 -7.77 -22.80 7.01
N ALA A 253 -8.56 -23.34 7.96
CA ALA A 253 -9.06 -22.59 9.11
C ALA A 253 -7.93 -22.09 10.03
N ALA A 254 -6.90 -22.90 10.25
CA ALA A 254 -5.72 -22.49 11.01
C ALA A 254 -4.95 -21.34 10.33
N ALA A 255 -4.81 -21.37 9.01
CA ALA A 255 -4.18 -20.29 8.25
C ALA A 255 -4.96 -18.96 8.37
N GLU A 256 -6.29 -19.01 8.33
CA GLU A 256 -7.16 -17.85 8.55
C GLU A 256 -7.01 -17.28 9.97
N LEU A 257 -6.95 -18.16 10.98
CA LEU A 257 -6.74 -17.77 12.37
C LEU A 257 -5.37 -17.10 12.58
N ASP A 258 -4.31 -17.70 12.04
CA ASP A 258 -2.95 -17.16 12.16
C ASP A 258 -2.83 -15.79 11.48
N TRP A 259 -3.48 -15.62 10.32
CA TRP A 259 -3.58 -14.33 9.65
C TRP A 259 -4.32 -13.28 10.49
N ALA A 260 -5.50 -13.63 11.03
CA ALA A 260 -6.31 -12.71 11.83
C ALA A 260 -5.55 -12.23 13.09
N ARG A 261 -4.78 -13.13 13.72
CA ARG A 261 -3.89 -12.79 14.85
C ARG A 261 -2.79 -11.82 14.42
N ALA A 262 -2.07 -12.12 13.34
CA ALA A 262 -0.99 -11.27 12.85
C ALA A 262 -1.50 -9.87 12.41
N LYS A 263 -2.67 -9.81 11.76
CA LYS A 263 -3.33 -8.56 11.37
C LYS A 263 -3.71 -7.72 12.59
N LEU A 264 -4.30 -8.33 13.61
CA LEU A 264 -4.62 -7.61 14.85
C LEU A 264 -3.38 -7.05 15.54
N GLU A 265 -2.30 -7.84 15.61
CA GLU A 265 -1.04 -7.38 16.20
C GLU A 265 -0.45 -6.19 15.43
N LEU A 266 -0.42 -6.27 14.09
CA LEU A 266 0.06 -5.19 13.23
C LEU A 266 -0.75 -3.90 13.43
N LEU A 267 -2.08 -4.00 13.35
CA LEU A 267 -2.96 -2.84 13.48
C LEU A 267 -2.92 -2.26 14.90
N SER A 268 -2.79 -3.08 15.94
CA SER A 268 -2.63 -2.58 17.31
C SER A 268 -1.37 -1.74 17.45
N ARG A 269 -0.23 -2.18 16.89
CA ARG A 269 1.01 -1.39 16.88
C ARG A 269 0.87 -0.10 16.08
N GLN A 270 0.16 -0.13 14.95
CA GLN A 270 -0.09 1.08 14.15
C GLN A 270 -1.01 2.07 14.88
N TYR A 271 -1.97 1.58 15.65
CA TYR A 271 -2.84 2.40 16.49
C TYR A 271 -2.06 3.05 17.63
N GLU A 272 -1.20 2.30 18.32
CA GLU A 272 -0.30 2.83 19.35
C GLU A 272 0.65 3.91 18.78
N ALA A 273 1.08 3.75 17.54
CA ALA A 273 1.87 4.73 16.81
C ALA A 273 1.08 5.94 16.28
N GLY A 274 -0.26 5.94 16.42
CA GLY A 274 -1.14 7.02 15.94
C GLY A 274 -1.35 7.05 14.42
N ASN A 275 -1.01 5.96 13.71
CA ASN A 275 -1.11 5.88 12.25
C ASN A 275 -2.50 5.47 11.76
N ILE A 276 -3.30 4.84 12.63
CA ILE A 276 -4.66 4.39 12.31
C ILE A 276 -5.63 4.74 13.44
N ASN A 277 -6.93 4.61 13.19
CA ASN A 277 -7.98 4.84 14.18
C ASN A 277 -8.34 3.56 14.96
N SER A 278 -9.07 3.73 16.07
CA SER A 278 -9.50 2.61 16.93
C SER A 278 -10.55 1.71 16.27
N LEU A 279 -11.29 2.19 15.27
CA LEU A 279 -12.30 1.41 14.55
C LEU A 279 -11.65 0.25 13.77
N GLU A 280 -10.46 0.46 13.21
CA GLU A 280 -9.73 -0.58 12.48
C GLU A 280 -9.26 -1.71 13.41
N VAL A 281 -8.81 -1.38 14.62
CA VAL A 281 -8.45 -2.37 15.64
C VAL A 281 -9.66 -3.18 16.08
N GLU A 282 -10.82 -2.54 16.30
CA GLU A 282 -12.04 -3.25 16.68
C GLU A 282 -12.56 -4.17 15.56
N ARG A 283 -12.42 -3.76 14.29
CA ARG A 283 -12.70 -4.64 13.14
C ARG A 283 -11.77 -5.85 13.14
N ALA A 284 -10.48 -5.66 13.38
CA ALA A 284 -9.52 -6.76 13.44
C ALA A 284 -9.80 -7.73 14.60
N LYS A 285 -10.25 -7.24 15.76
CA LYS A 285 -10.73 -8.10 16.86
C LYS A 285 -11.98 -8.89 16.47
N ALA A 286 -12.90 -8.29 15.72
CA ALA A 286 -14.07 -9.00 15.22
C ALA A 286 -13.70 -10.08 14.20
N ASP A 287 -12.75 -9.79 13.30
CA ASP A 287 -12.18 -10.77 12.35
C ASP A 287 -11.54 -11.96 13.10
N LEU A 288 -10.76 -11.69 14.14
CA LEU A 288 -10.15 -12.73 14.98
C LEU A 288 -11.21 -13.62 15.64
N ARG A 289 -12.22 -13.03 16.28
CA ARG A 289 -13.31 -13.80 16.90
C ARG A 289 -14.06 -14.66 15.88
N ARG A 290 -14.26 -14.15 14.66
CA ARG A 290 -14.88 -14.90 13.57
C ARG A 290 -13.98 -16.09 13.18
N ALA A 291 -12.68 -15.88 12.99
CA ALA A 291 -11.76 -16.95 12.65
C ALA A 291 -11.68 -18.03 13.74
N GLU A 292 -11.67 -17.64 15.02
CA GLU A 292 -11.72 -18.57 16.16
C GLU A 292 -13.00 -19.42 16.16
N SER A 293 -14.15 -18.84 15.82
CA SER A 293 -15.42 -19.58 15.74
C SER A 293 -15.49 -20.60 14.60
N GLN A 294 -14.64 -20.47 13.59
CA GLN A 294 -14.58 -21.36 12.42
C GLN A 294 -13.60 -22.53 12.61
N MET A 295 -12.81 -22.52 13.69
CA MET A 295 -11.94 -23.65 14.00
C MET A 295 -12.79 -24.87 14.38
N PRO A 296 -12.54 -26.04 13.77
CA PRO A 296 -13.21 -27.26 14.20
C PRO A 296 -12.89 -27.54 15.67
N PRO A 297 -13.86 -28.06 16.46
CA PRO A 297 -13.63 -28.36 17.87
C PRO A 297 -12.42 -29.29 18.00
N ALA A 298 -11.52 -28.96 18.92
CA ALA A 298 -10.39 -29.81 19.24
C ALA A 298 -10.93 -31.21 19.54
N ALA A 299 -10.45 -32.23 18.80
CA ALA A 299 -10.87 -33.60 19.03
C ALA A 299 -10.67 -33.92 20.52
N PRO A 300 -11.67 -34.52 21.20
CA PRO A 300 -11.52 -34.85 22.61
C PRO A 300 -10.27 -35.72 22.79
N PRO A 301 -9.55 -35.59 23.91
CA PRO A 301 -8.39 -36.43 24.20
C PRO A 301 -8.81 -37.88 24.01
N ARG A 302 -8.11 -38.62 23.13
CA ARG A 302 -8.35 -40.06 23.02
C ARG A 302 -8.10 -40.63 24.40
N GLU A 303 -9.14 -41.18 25.03
CA GLU A 303 -8.97 -41.98 26.24
C GLU A 303 -7.88 -43.02 25.95
N PRO A 304 -6.91 -43.22 26.86
CA PRO A 304 -5.89 -44.23 26.69
C PRO A 304 -6.59 -45.57 26.48
N GLN A 305 -6.45 -46.15 25.28
CA GLN A 305 -6.94 -47.49 25.01
C GLN A 305 -6.37 -48.42 26.08
N PRO A 306 -7.22 -49.13 26.84
CA PRO A 306 -6.73 -50.15 27.76
C PRO A 306 -5.93 -51.17 26.94
N PRO A 307 -4.79 -51.66 27.48
CA PRO A 307 -3.91 -52.57 26.74
C PRO A 307 -4.73 -53.75 26.22
N ALA A 308 -4.60 -53.99 24.91
CA ALA A 308 -5.28 -55.08 24.22
C ALA A 308 -5.13 -56.37 25.03
N ASN A 309 -6.27 -56.87 25.52
CA ASN A 309 -6.36 -58.08 26.30
C ASN A 309 -5.90 -59.25 25.40
N ARG A 310 -4.66 -59.70 25.60
CA ARG A 310 -4.14 -60.93 25.02
C ARG A 310 -4.87 -62.10 25.67
N SER A 311 -5.91 -62.63 25.03
CA SER A 311 -6.47 -63.93 25.36
C SER A 311 -7.34 -64.46 24.21
N SER A 312 -6.68 -65.00 23.18
CA SER A 312 -7.22 -66.10 22.38
C SER A 312 -6.04 -66.96 21.88
N PRO A 313 -6.04 -68.28 22.12
CA PRO A 313 -4.98 -69.16 21.64
C PRO A 313 -5.14 -69.42 20.14
N PRO A 314 -4.05 -69.53 19.36
CA PRO A 314 -4.17 -69.83 17.94
C PRO A 314 -4.54 -71.31 17.74
N ALA A 315 -5.55 -71.53 16.90
CA ALA A 315 -5.87 -72.85 16.36
C ALA A 315 -4.68 -73.37 15.54
N HIS A 316 -4.33 -74.64 15.78
CA HIS A 316 -3.28 -75.35 15.07
C HIS A 316 -3.58 -75.46 13.57
N THR A 317 -2.66 -74.97 12.74
CA THR A 317 -2.47 -75.44 11.36
C THR A 317 -1.14 -76.19 11.30
N PRO A 318 -1.09 -77.44 10.80
CA PRO A 318 0.17 -78.16 10.64
C PRO A 318 0.88 -77.64 9.38
N VAL A 319 2.11 -77.17 9.54
CA VAL A 319 3.01 -76.81 8.44
C VAL A 319 4.22 -77.73 8.52
N ASP A 320 4.43 -78.49 7.45
CA ASP A 320 5.59 -79.36 7.23
C ASP A 320 6.90 -78.55 7.02
N PRO A 321 8.06 -79.16 7.28
CA PRO A 321 9.28 -78.43 7.65
C PRO A 321 10.10 -77.88 6.47
N LEU A 322 10.80 -76.77 6.76
CA LEU A 322 11.85 -76.11 5.96
C LEU A 322 12.98 -77.07 5.52
N PRO A 323 13.73 -76.68 4.47
CA PRO A 323 15.17 -76.84 4.45
C PRO A 323 15.89 -75.54 4.86
N GLU A 324 16.86 -75.72 5.76
CA GLU A 324 17.88 -74.76 6.18
C GLU A 324 18.65 -74.15 5.00
N VAL A 325 18.84 -72.82 5.03
CA VAL A 325 20.04 -72.21 4.42
C VAL A 325 20.65 -71.24 5.43
N ARG A 326 21.82 -71.66 5.93
CA ARG A 326 22.78 -70.86 6.70
C ARG A 326 23.27 -69.67 5.87
N GLY A 327 23.21 -68.48 6.45
CA GLY A 327 23.85 -67.28 5.92
C GLY A 327 24.08 -66.26 7.04
N ASN A 328 25.34 -66.05 7.35
CA ASN A 328 25.91 -65.24 8.44
C ASN A 328 25.55 -63.74 8.32
N PRO A 329 25.24 -63.00 9.41
CA PRO A 329 24.96 -61.57 9.33
C PRO A 329 26.25 -60.73 9.39
N GLU A 330 26.53 -59.94 8.35
CA GLU A 330 27.44 -58.80 8.45
C GLU A 330 26.72 -57.62 9.12
N PRO A 331 27.33 -56.96 10.13
CA PRO A 331 26.78 -55.75 10.72
C PRO A 331 27.04 -54.54 9.81
N VAL A 332 25.97 -53.98 9.23
CA VAL A 332 26.02 -52.69 8.53
C VAL A 332 26.19 -51.57 9.55
N ASN A 333 27.40 -51.03 9.58
CA ASN A 333 27.82 -49.86 10.35
C ASN A 333 27.14 -48.58 9.82
N MET A 334 26.01 -48.18 10.43
CA MET A 334 25.39 -46.88 10.23
C MET A 334 25.96 -45.86 11.23
N ASN A 335 27.20 -45.45 11.03
CA ASN A 335 27.73 -44.24 11.67
C ASN A 335 28.37 -43.34 10.60
N ARG A 336 27.52 -42.61 9.87
CA ARG A 336 27.94 -41.53 8.96
C ARG A 336 27.38 -40.22 9.50
N GLN A 337 28.19 -39.58 10.34
CA GLN A 337 28.03 -38.16 10.70
C GLN A 337 27.99 -37.33 9.41
N ILE A 338 26.84 -36.73 9.15
CA ILE A 338 26.67 -35.72 8.10
C ILE A 338 27.28 -34.43 8.64
N GLN A 339 28.51 -34.10 8.22
CA GLN A 339 29.06 -32.77 8.47
C GLN A 339 28.33 -31.74 7.59
N PRO A 340 27.91 -30.59 8.14
CA PRO A 340 27.28 -29.53 7.36
C PRO A 340 28.31 -28.88 6.44
N LYS A 341 28.11 -29.07 5.14
CA LYS A 341 28.86 -28.40 4.05
C LYS A 341 28.60 -26.90 4.13
N LYS A 342 29.55 -26.13 4.67
CA LYS A 342 29.54 -24.65 4.67
C LYS A 342 29.35 -24.17 3.22
N ARG A 343 28.20 -23.56 2.93
CA ARG A 343 28.01 -22.80 1.68
C ARG A 343 28.83 -21.50 1.76
N PRO A 344 29.50 -21.09 0.67
CA PRO A 344 30.14 -19.79 0.61
C PRO A 344 29.10 -18.68 0.70
N VAL A 345 29.37 -17.69 1.55
CA VAL A 345 28.60 -16.45 1.67
C VAL A 345 28.76 -15.68 0.36
N PRO A 346 27.66 -15.32 -0.34
CA PRO A 346 27.76 -14.48 -1.53
C PRO A 346 28.31 -13.10 -1.13
N GLN A 347 29.44 -12.73 -1.73
CA GLN A 347 29.98 -11.37 -1.60
C GLN A 347 29.01 -10.39 -2.27
N LEU A 348 28.48 -9.45 -1.48
CA LEU A 348 27.68 -8.34 -1.99
C LEU A 348 28.55 -7.41 -2.84
N PRO A 349 28.01 -6.87 -3.95
CA PRO A 349 28.75 -5.94 -4.81
C PRO A 349 29.08 -4.62 -4.09
N PRO A 350 30.17 -3.94 -4.49
CA PRO A 350 30.85 -2.88 -3.71
C PRO A 350 30.04 -1.60 -3.47
N TRP A 351 28.87 -1.41 -4.09
CA TRP A 351 28.06 -0.19 -3.95
C TRP A 351 27.12 -0.20 -2.72
N ARG A 352 27.04 -1.30 -1.95
CA ARG A 352 26.25 -1.37 -0.70
C ARG A 352 27.02 -1.04 0.59
N ARG A 353 28.28 -0.55 0.51
CA ARG A 353 29.11 -0.23 1.70
C ARG A 353 29.09 1.23 2.18
N ALA A 354 28.29 2.11 1.57
CA ALA A 354 28.04 3.45 2.08
C ALA A 354 26.53 3.59 2.31
N GLY A 355 25.98 4.04 3.42
CA GLY A 355 26.49 4.61 4.65
C GLY A 355 25.27 5.23 5.34
N HIS A 356 24.93 4.78 6.55
CA HIS A 356 23.94 5.45 7.40
C HIS A 356 24.57 5.66 8.77
N HIS A 357 25.48 6.63 8.82
CA HIS A 357 25.69 7.46 10.01
C HIS A 357 24.94 8.76 9.75
N TRP A 358 23.83 8.97 10.43
CA TRP A 358 23.35 10.31 10.74
C TRP A 358 22.93 10.31 12.21
N ALA A 359 23.55 11.25 12.92
CA ALA A 359 23.25 11.68 14.28
C ALA A 359 22.03 12.60 14.29
#